data_AF-A0A3C1N6B6-F1
#
_entry.id   AF-A0A3C1N6B6-F1
#
_cell.length_a   1.000
_cell.length_b   1.000
_cell.length_c   1.000
_cell.angle_alpha   90.00
_cell.angle_beta   90.00
_cell.angle_gamma   90.00
#
_symmetry.space_group_name_H-M   'P 1'
#
loop_
_entity.id
_entity.type
_entity.pdbx_description
1 polymer ?
#
loop_
_entity_poly.entity_id
_entity_poly.type
_entity_poly.pdbx_seq_one_letter_code
_entity_poly.pdbx_strand_id
1 'polypeptide(L)'
;MDKAMELAESVRASMSEIKFDFIDVAQDDQGNGVVIARYPDAGAMEEATATAQQALGQLVVAGVIDGSSIEQWTGEVGISF
;
A
#
# COMPACT_ATOMS: atom_id res chain seq x y z
N MET A 1 -12.57 5.06 -17.38
CA MET A 1 -12.13 5.05 -15.97
C MET A 1 -10.68 4.67 -15.99
N ASP A 2 -9.83 5.47 -15.35
CA ASP A 2 -8.38 5.22 -15.29
C ASP A 2 -8.13 3.84 -14.66
N LYS A 3 -7.35 2.99 -15.33
CA LYS A 3 -6.97 1.66 -14.81
C LYS A 3 -6.36 1.74 -13.41
N ALA A 4 -5.67 2.84 -13.10
CA ALA A 4 -5.13 3.12 -11.78
C ALA A 4 -6.23 3.27 -10.72
N MET A 5 -7.38 3.83 -11.08
CA MET A 5 -8.53 4.02 -10.19
C MET A 5 -9.27 2.71 -9.94
N GLU A 6 -9.46 1.87 -10.97
CA GLU A 6 -10.02 0.51 -10.79
C GLU A 6 -9.11 -0.37 -9.92
N LEU A 7 -7.79 -0.27 -10.10
CA LEU A 7 -6.82 -0.97 -9.27
C LEU A 7 -6.79 -0.43 -7.84
N ALA A 8 -6.87 0.89 -7.64
CA ALA A 8 -6.97 1.49 -6.31
C ALA A 8 -8.26 1.07 -5.59
N GLU A 9 -9.39 0.98 -6.30
CA GLU A 9 -10.65 0.45 -5.76
C GLU A 9 -10.56 -1.03 -5.44
N SER A 10 -9.92 -1.85 -6.29
CA SER A 10 -9.70 -3.27 -6.02
C SER A 10 -8.80 -3.48 -4.81
N VAL A 11 -7.73 -2.70 -4.68
CA VAL A 11 -6.86 -2.69 -3.50
C VAL A 11 -7.67 -2.33 -2.26
N ARG A 12 -8.45 -1.25 -2.33
CA ARG A 12 -9.30 -0.81 -1.23
C ARG A 12 -10.32 -1.87 -0.83
N ALA A 13 -10.93 -2.55 -1.80
CA ALA A 13 -11.86 -3.64 -1.55
C ALA A 13 -11.17 -4.83 -0.88
N SER A 14 -10.01 -5.27 -1.37
CA SER A 14 -9.23 -6.37 -0.77
C SER A 14 -8.67 -5.99 0.60
N MET A 15 -8.39 -4.71 0.85
CA MET A 15 -7.96 -4.20 2.14
C MET A 15 -9.12 -4.07 3.13
N SER A 16 -10.38 -3.99 2.70
CA SER A 16 -11.51 -3.80 3.63
C SER A 16 -11.71 -4.93 4.65
N GLU A 17 -11.15 -6.12 4.39
CA GLU A 17 -11.18 -7.26 5.31
C GLU A 17 -10.01 -7.27 6.31
N ILE A 18 -8.97 -6.49 6.04
CA ILE A 18 -7.78 -6.37 6.86
C ILE A 18 -8.02 -5.30 7.93
N LYS A 19 -7.70 -5.63 9.19
CA LYS A 19 -7.70 -4.64 10.26
C LYS A 19 -6.46 -3.78 10.16
N PHE A 20 -6.64 -2.49 9.87
CA PHE A 20 -5.62 -1.47 10.03
C PHE A 20 -6.00 -0.57 11.20
N ASP A 21 -5.01 -0.11 11.96
CA ASP A 21 -5.20 1.02 12.87
C ASP A 21 -5.32 2.32 12.06
N PHE A 22 -4.47 2.50 11.04
CA PHE A 22 -4.58 3.58 10.07
C PHE A 22 -3.82 3.28 8.78
N ILE A 23 -4.20 3.98 7.70
CA ILE A 23 -3.47 4.05 6.45
C ILE A 23 -3.46 5.49 5.94
N ASP A 24 -2.27 6.02 5.66
CA ASP A 24 -2.07 7.34 5.10
C ASP A 24 -1.23 7.29 3.83
N VAL A 25 -1.53 8.21 2.90
CA VAL A 25 -0.79 8.38 1.66
C VAL A 25 -0.26 9.80 1.62
N ALA A 26 1.06 9.94 1.62
CA ALA A 26 1.77 11.20 1.43
C ALA A 26 2.35 11.25 0.02
N GLN A 27 2.36 12.43 -0.60
CA GLN A 27 3.04 12.68 -1.87
C GLN A 27 3.92 13.92 -1.75
N ASP A 28 5.08 13.90 -2.39
CA ASP A 28 5.92 15.08 -2.54
C ASP A 28 5.61 15.85 -3.83
N ASP A 29 6.16 17.05 -3.96
CA ASP A 29 6.02 17.89 -5.16
C ASP A 29 6.71 17.31 -6.41
N GLN A 30 7.50 16.25 -6.26
CA GLN A 30 8.22 15.59 -7.34
C GLN A 30 7.45 14.38 -7.90
N GLY A 31 6.28 14.07 -7.33
CA GLY A 31 5.42 12.97 -7.74
C GLY A 31 5.76 11.62 -7.10
N ASN A 32 6.64 11.60 -6.09
CA ASN A 32 6.88 10.39 -5.30
C ASN A 32 5.81 10.26 -4.22
N GLY A 33 5.29 9.04 -4.05
CA GLY A 33 4.28 8.72 -3.04
C GLY A 33 4.82 7.77 -1.98
N VAL A 34 4.46 8.01 -0.73
CA VAL A 34 4.69 7.10 0.40
C VAL A 34 3.34 6.68 0.97
N VAL A 35 3.17 5.37 1.15
CA VAL A 35 2.02 4.79 1.84
C VAL A 35 2.48 4.29 3.20
N ILE A 36 1.86 4.78 4.27
CA ILE A 36 2.15 4.35 5.65
C ILE A 36 0.91 3.63 6.17
N ALA A 37 1.06 2.36 6.54
CA ALA A 37 0.00 1.57 7.14
C ALA A 37 0.44 1.04 8.49
N ARG A 38 -0.41 1.22 9.51
CA ARG A 38 -0.23 0.62 10.84
C ARG A 38 -1.24 -0.49 11.05
N TYR A 39 -0.75 -1.58 11.60
CA TYR A 39 -1.52 -2.79 11.85
C TYR A 39 -1.61 -3.06 13.35
N PRO A 40 -2.72 -3.66 13.81
CA PRO A 40 -2.90 -4.01 15.22
C PRO A 40 -1.97 -5.15 15.66
N ASP A 41 -1.59 -6.04 14.74
CA ASP A 41 -0.72 -7.17 14.98
C ASP A 41 0.03 -7.61 13.71
N ALA A 42 1.02 -8.49 13.88
CA ALA A 42 1.87 -8.98 12.79
C ALA A 42 1.11 -9.84 11.77
N GLY A 43 0.05 -10.56 12.18
CA GLY A 43 -0.74 -11.38 11.27
C GLY A 43 -1.52 -10.51 10.28
N ALA A 44 -2.16 -9.45 10.79
CA ALA A 44 -2.83 -8.45 9.95
C ALA A 44 -1.85 -7.77 8.99
N MET A 45 -0.62 -7.47 9.44
CA MET A 45 0.42 -6.90 8.59
C MET A 45 0.87 -7.84 7.46
N GLU A 46 1.05 -9.13 7.75
CA GLU A 46 1.47 -10.12 6.74
C GLU A 46 0.39 -10.32 5.66
N GLU A 47 -0.87 -10.48 6.07
CA GLU A 47 -2.00 -10.60 5.14
C GLU A 47 -2.09 -9.37 4.23
N ALA A 48 -1.99 -8.19 4.81
CA ALA A 48 -2.02 -6.93 4.06
C ALA A 48 -0.83 -6.73 3.14
N THR A 49 0.35 -7.13 3.59
CA THR A 49 1.57 -7.05 2.79
C THR A 49 1.45 -7.92 1.55
N ALA A 50 0.95 -9.15 1.69
CA ALA A 50 0.71 -10.04 0.56
C ALA A 50 -0.29 -9.43 -0.44
N THR A 51 -1.41 -8.89 0.03
CA THR A 51 -2.40 -8.21 -0.81
C THR A 51 -1.84 -6.98 -1.50
N ALA A 52 -1.11 -6.12 -0.77
CA ALA A 52 -0.51 -4.91 -1.30
C ALA A 52 0.55 -5.22 -2.36
N GLN A 53 1.42 -6.20 -2.12
CA GLN A 53 2.41 -6.65 -3.09
C GLN A 53 1.76 -7.20 -4.36
N GLN A 54 0.68 -7.98 -4.23
CA GLN A 54 -0.04 -8.49 -5.39
C GLN A 54 -0.57 -7.35 -6.27
N ALA A 55 -1.20 -6.36 -5.65
CA ALA A 55 -1.80 -5.26 -6.39
C ALA A 55 -0.77 -4.28 -6.96
N LEU A 56 0.27 -3.94 -6.20
CA LEU A 56 1.41 -3.17 -6.70
C LEU A 56 2.09 -3.90 -7.86
N GLY A 57 2.24 -5.23 -7.77
CA GLY A 57 2.75 -6.07 -8.86
C GLY A 57 1.90 -5.95 -10.14
N GLN A 58 0.58 -5.87 -10.02
CA GLN A 58 -0.30 -5.64 -11.17
C GLN A 58 -0.11 -4.26 -11.80
N LEU A 59 0.15 -3.23 -10.99
CA LEU A 59 0.47 -1.88 -11.49
C LEU A 59 1.81 -1.83 -12.23
N VAL A 60 2.79 -2.60 -11.75
CA VAL A 60 4.09 -2.76 -12.42
C VAL A 60 3.93 -3.47 -13.75
N VAL A 61 3.20 -4.60 -13.78
CA VAL A 61 2.93 -5.34 -15.04
C VAL A 61 2.17 -4.49 -16.05
N ALA A 62 1.25 -3.65 -15.58
CA ALA A 62 0.51 -2.71 -16.42
C ALA A 62 1.34 -1.51 -16.93
N GLY A 63 2.60 -1.38 -16.48
CA GLY A 63 3.49 -0.27 -16.85
C GLY A 63 3.09 1.07 -16.24
N VAL A 64 2.28 1.07 -15.18
CA VAL A 64 1.82 2.27 -14.48
C VAL A 64 2.87 2.75 -13.48
N ILE A 65 3.54 1.80 -12.82
CA ILE A 65 4.61 2.06 -11.85
C ILE A 65 5.86 1.30 -12.31
N ASP A 66 7.01 1.95 -12.23
CA ASP A 66 8.28 1.24 -12.38
C ASP A 66 8.56 0.42 -11.11
N GLY A 67 8.64 -0.89 -11.23
CA GLY A 67 8.81 -1.78 -10.08
C GLY A 67 10.13 -1.59 -9.33
N SER A 68 11.15 -1.02 -9.97
CA SER A 68 12.42 -0.69 -9.30
C SER A 68 12.35 0.60 -8.48
N SER A 69 11.26 1.36 -8.62
CA SER A 69 10.99 2.58 -7.87
C SER A 69 10.17 2.34 -6.59
N ILE A 70 9.78 1.09 -6.31
CA ILE A 70 9.05 0.71 -5.09
C ILE A 70 10.06 0.22 -4.04
N GLU A 71 10.11 0.91 -2.91
CA GLU A 71 10.86 0.48 -1.73
C GLU A 71 9.91 0.18 -0.58
N GLN A 72 9.90 -1.07 -0.12
CA GLN A 72 9.06 -1.50 1.01
C GLN A 72 9.89 -1.63 2.28
N TRP A 73 9.38 -1.06 3.37
CA TRP A 73 10.00 -1.12 4.69
C TRP A 73 8.96 -1.52 5.75
N THR A 74 9.39 -2.26 6.77
CA THR A 74 8.59 -2.59 7.95
C THR A 74 9.34 -2.15 9.20
N GLY A 75 8.58 -1.77 10.25
CA GLY A 75 9.17 -1.30 11.50
C GLY A 75 8.13 -1.19 12.60
N GLU A 76 8.60 -1.00 13.83
CA GLU A 76 7.74 -0.77 14.99
C GLU A 76 7.47 0.73 15.19
N VAL A 77 6.23 1.05 15.56
CA VAL A 77 5.85 2.42 15.89
C VAL A 77 6.40 2.76 17.28
N GLY A 78 7.48 3.55 17.34
CA GLY A 78 8.05 4.01 18.61
C GLY A 78 7.24 5.11 19.30
N ILE A 79 6.72 6.07 18.52
CA ILE A 79 5.87 7.19 18.99
C ILE A 79 4.79 7.45 17.94
N SER A 80 3.54 7.61 18.38
CA SER A 80 2.38 8.00 17.56
C SER A 80 1.66 9.13 18.30
N PHE A 81 1.17 10.14 17.57
CA PHE A 81 0.38 11.25 18.12
C PHE A 81 -1.07 11.16 17.69
#